data_AF-A0AAV5VUF6-F1
#
_entry.id   AF-A0AAV5VUF6-F1
#
_cell.length_a   1.000
_cell.length_b   1.000
_cell.length_c   1.000
_cell.angle_alpha   90.00
_cell.angle_beta   90.00
_cell.angle_gamma   90.00
#
_symmetry.space_group_name_H-M   'P 1'
#
loop_
_entity.id
_entity.type
_entity.pdbx_description
1 polymer ?
#
loop_
_entity_poly.entity_id
_entity_poly.type
_entity_poly.pdbx_seq_one_letter_code
_entity_poly.pdbx_strand_id
1 'polypeptide(L)'
;MSSPLYDWFFHEPFHSIFLGTTTCLSLISNGLLLFIIATTNCSNIGPYRYLLAVFAICDITTTIGHAAFQPYLHMTPTGFYFFPRNGQMMILGRSFDTIFALVFIATYYQTFLVLAYHFYYRYHTVTSGISRSFTSNWSTKHWISISVIIYILYIAGFVGICAIAFTPTENTRANVPHEIMQIYGINLTDLRNGFTVISVKQRDAVSGQWEWHIPSIIGLVGLLSLFGGTASAIIFCIYKTTSAIRSSDNHLTAKTRKMQMDLFFALLIQTAIPCLFSYLPLATILVFPAIT
;
A
#
# COMPACT_ATOMS: atom_id res chain seq x y z
N MET A 1 23.62 21.55 -15.63
CA MET A 1 23.38 21.65 -14.17
C MET A 1 24.05 20.45 -13.51
N SER A 2 24.64 20.64 -12.34
CA SER A 2 25.21 19.55 -11.54
C SER A 2 24.09 18.60 -11.09
N SER A 3 24.35 17.28 -11.12
CA SER A 3 23.45 16.28 -10.54
C SER A 3 23.04 16.66 -9.10
N PRO A 4 21.80 16.38 -8.69
CA PRO A 4 21.38 16.60 -7.31
C PRO A 4 22.27 15.83 -6.32
N LEU A 5 22.44 16.34 -5.09
CA LEU A 5 23.28 15.67 -4.08
C LEU A 5 22.83 14.24 -3.73
N TYR A 6 21.57 13.91 -4.01
CA TYR A 6 20.96 12.61 -3.74
C TYR A 6 20.92 11.68 -4.97
N ASP A 7 21.50 12.09 -6.10
CA ASP A 7 21.50 11.33 -7.37
C ASP A 7 22.08 9.92 -7.22
N TRP A 8 23.11 9.78 -6.37
CA TRP A 8 23.76 8.50 -6.09
C TRP A 8 22.79 7.43 -5.53
N PHE A 9 21.66 7.81 -4.93
CA PHE A 9 20.70 6.86 -4.35
C PHE A 9 19.95 6.06 -5.42
N PHE A 10 19.73 6.66 -6.59
CA PHE A 10 18.95 6.06 -7.66
C PHE A 10 19.75 5.76 -8.93
N HIS A 11 21.07 5.99 -8.88
CA HIS A 11 22.05 5.57 -9.88
C HIS A 11 22.80 4.30 -9.49
N GLU A 12 23.42 3.68 -10.49
CA GLU A 12 24.31 2.53 -10.30
C GLU A 12 25.64 2.94 -9.68
N PRO A 13 26.27 2.06 -8.86
CA PRO A 13 25.83 0.70 -8.53
C PRO A 13 24.89 0.62 -7.31
N PHE A 14 24.72 1.73 -6.58
CA PHE A 14 24.02 1.72 -5.30
C PHE A 14 22.58 1.24 -5.42
N HIS A 15 21.84 1.74 -6.42
CA HIS A 15 20.46 1.36 -6.63
C HIS A 15 20.29 -0.15 -6.85
N SER A 16 21.08 -0.78 -7.73
CA SER A 16 20.95 -2.23 -7.96
C SER A 16 21.35 -3.05 -6.74
N ILE A 17 22.37 -2.61 -5.98
CA ILE A 17 22.75 -3.27 -4.73
C ILE A 17 21.61 -3.18 -3.72
N PHE A 18 21.04 -1.98 -3.52
CA PHE A 18 19.92 -1.76 -2.60
C PHE A 18 18.69 -2.57 -3.01
N LEU A 19 18.31 -2.51 -4.29
CA LEU A 19 17.18 -3.25 -4.83
C LEU A 19 17.39 -4.77 -4.69
N GLY A 20 18.56 -5.28 -5.09
CA GLY A 20 18.86 -6.70 -5.05
C GLY A 20 18.87 -7.24 -3.62
N THR A 21 19.51 -6.53 -2.68
CA THR A 21 19.58 -6.94 -1.27
C THR A 21 18.21 -6.94 -0.61
N THR A 22 17.41 -5.87 -0.77
CA THR A 22 16.06 -5.77 -0.19
C THR A 22 15.10 -6.79 -0.81
N THR A 23 15.17 -7.01 -2.13
CA THR A 23 14.38 -8.03 -2.84
C THR A 23 14.70 -9.43 -2.31
N CYS A 24 15.99 -9.80 -2.24
CA CYS A 24 16.41 -11.11 -1.73
C CYS A 24 15.95 -11.33 -0.28
N LEU A 25 16.16 -10.34 0.60
CA LEU A 25 15.76 -10.43 1.99
C LEU A 25 14.24 -10.61 2.14
N SER A 26 13.45 -9.86 1.38
CA SER A 26 11.99 -9.96 1.39
C SER A 26 11.50 -11.32 0.89
N LEU A 27 12.04 -11.82 -0.23
CA LEU A 27 11.66 -13.12 -0.77
C LEU A 27 12.04 -14.28 0.17
N ILE A 28 13.24 -14.24 0.76
CA ILE A 28 13.69 -15.29 1.70
C ILE A 28 12.85 -15.26 2.98
N SER A 29 12.62 -14.09 3.57
CA SER A 29 11.88 -13.98 4.83
C SER A 29 10.41 -14.38 4.68
N ASN A 30 9.72 -13.90 3.63
CA ASN A 30 8.33 -14.29 3.36
C ASN A 30 8.22 -15.74 2.88
N GLY A 31 9.19 -16.23 2.11
CA GLY A 31 9.27 -17.64 1.72
C GLY A 31 9.46 -18.56 2.92
N LEU A 32 10.33 -18.19 3.87
CA LEU A 32 10.52 -18.92 5.12
C LEU A 32 9.25 -18.90 5.97
N LEU A 33 8.56 -17.76 6.06
CA LEU A 33 7.27 -17.67 6.77
C LEU A 33 6.24 -18.64 6.18
N LEU A 34 6.09 -18.67 4.85
CA LEU A 34 5.20 -19.63 4.18
C LEU A 34 5.61 -21.09 4.43
N PHE A 35 6.91 -21.38 4.37
CA PHE A 35 7.45 -22.70 4.69
C PHE A 35 7.13 -23.13 6.13
N ILE A 36 7.32 -22.26 7.11
CA ILE A 36 7.00 -22.53 8.52
C ILE A 36 5.50 -22.78 8.69
N ILE A 37 4.64 -21.97 8.06
CA ILE A 37 3.19 -22.14 8.10
C ILE A 37 2.76 -23.50 7.51
N ALA A 38 3.41 -23.93 6.42
CA ALA A 38 3.09 -25.17 5.73
C ALA A 38 3.56 -26.42 6.50
N THR A 39 4.70 -26.33 7.20
CA THR A 39 5.34 -27.49 7.84
C THR A 39 5.01 -27.64 9.32
N THR A 40 4.63 -26.56 10.01
CA THR A 40 4.40 -26.60 11.46
C THR A 40 2.93 -26.87 11.78
N ASN A 41 2.67 -27.90 12.58
CA ASN A 41 1.34 -28.20 13.12
C ASN A 41 0.94 -27.18 14.20
N CYS A 42 0.50 -26.00 13.77
CA CYS A 42 0.08 -24.91 14.65
C CYS A 42 -1.39 -25.04 15.10
N SER A 43 -1.73 -26.14 15.80
CA SER A 43 -3.08 -26.36 16.35
C SER A 43 -3.54 -25.23 17.28
N ASN A 44 -2.60 -24.54 17.94
CA ASN A 44 -2.88 -23.44 18.85
C ASN A 44 -3.13 -22.08 18.15
N ILE A 45 -2.64 -21.89 16.92
CA ILE A 45 -2.78 -20.61 16.19
C ILE A 45 -4.14 -20.50 15.48
N GLY A 46 -4.73 -21.65 15.12
CA GLY A 46 -6.03 -21.70 14.46
C GLY A 46 -6.05 -21.00 13.09
N PRO A 47 -7.19 -20.40 12.68
CA PRO A 47 -7.34 -19.77 11.37
C PRO A 47 -6.40 -18.60 11.07
N TYR A 48 -5.74 -18.02 12.08
CA TYR A 48 -4.81 -16.89 11.92
C TYR A 48 -3.65 -17.18 10.96
N ARG A 49 -3.24 -18.46 10.85
CA ARG A 49 -2.17 -18.88 9.94
C ARG A 49 -2.46 -18.55 8.47
N TYR A 50 -3.73 -18.60 8.06
CA TYR A 50 -4.12 -18.27 6.69
C TYR A 50 -3.95 -16.77 6.41
N LEU A 51 -4.20 -15.94 7.41
CA LEU A 51 -4.01 -14.50 7.31
C LEU A 51 -2.52 -14.14 7.21
N LEU A 52 -1.66 -14.80 7.99
CA LEU A 52 -0.20 -14.69 7.86
C LEU A 52 0.29 -15.15 6.48
N ALA A 53 -0.29 -16.21 5.91
CA ALA A 53 0.06 -16.67 4.57
C ALA A 53 -0.35 -15.65 3.49
N VAL A 54 -1.56 -15.07 3.60
CA VAL A 54 -2.01 -14.00 2.69
C VAL A 54 -1.07 -12.79 2.76
N PHE A 55 -0.70 -12.36 3.98
CA PHE A 55 0.27 -11.28 4.19
C PHE A 55 1.60 -11.57 3.47
N ALA A 56 2.17 -12.75 3.67
CA ALA A 56 3.43 -13.14 3.02
C ALA A 56 3.33 -13.18 1.48
N ILE A 57 2.21 -13.66 0.92
CA ILE A 57 1.97 -13.68 -0.52
C ILE A 57 1.85 -12.26 -1.08
N CYS A 58 1.14 -11.36 -0.39
CA CYS A 58 1.03 -9.95 -0.78
C CYS A 58 2.40 -9.26 -0.76
N ASP A 59 3.23 -9.51 0.25
CA ASP A 59 4.58 -8.95 0.36
C ASP A 59 5.50 -9.46 -0.76
N ILE A 60 5.46 -10.76 -1.06
CA ILE A 60 6.20 -11.34 -2.21
C ILE A 60 5.74 -10.71 -3.52
N THR A 61 4.43 -10.56 -3.72
CA THR A 61 3.87 -9.97 -4.95
C THR A 61 4.34 -8.52 -5.12
N THR A 62 4.29 -7.73 -4.05
CA THR A 62 4.77 -6.34 -4.03
C THR A 62 6.27 -6.26 -4.29
N THR A 63 7.05 -7.20 -3.72
CA THR A 63 8.50 -7.30 -3.92
C THR A 63 8.87 -7.59 -5.38
N ILE A 64 8.19 -8.56 -6.00
CA ILE A 64 8.37 -8.87 -7.42
C ILE A 64 7.98 -7.67 -8.28
N GLY A 65 6.85 -7.03 -7.97
CA GLY A 65 6.39 -5.83 -8.66
C GLY A 65 7.43 -4.70 -8.57
N HIS A 66 8.00 -4.45 -7.39
CA HIS A 66 9.03 -3.43 -7.19
C HIS A 66 10.31 -3.74 -7.99
N ALA A 67 10.76 -5.00 -7.97
CA ALA A 67 11.94 -5.44 -8.72
C ALA A 67 11.73 -5.34 -10.24
N ALA A 68 10.53 -5.63 -10.73
CA ALA A 68 10.19 -5.55 -12.15
C ALA A 68 9.97 -4.09 -12.62
N PHE A 69 9.27 -3.28 -11.82
CA PHE A 69 8.87 -1.93 -12.20
C PHE A 69 9.95 -0.88 -11.95
N GLN A 70 10.80 -1.08 -10.92
CA GLN A 70 11.86 -0.15 -10.51
C GLN A 70 11.36 1.31 -10.49
N PRO A 71 10.42 1.65 -9.59
CA PRO A 71 9.72 2.93 -9.65
C PRO A 71 10.62 4.13 -9.42
N TYR A 72 10.43 5.16 -10.23
CA TYR A 72 10.82 6.54 -9.90
C TYR A 72 9.63 7.32 -9.40
N LEU A 73 9.90 8.18 -8.40
CA LEU A 73 8.95 9.14 -7.88
C LEU A 73 9.62 10.52 -7.88
N HIS A 74 9.06 11.45 -8.63
CA HIS A 74 9.57 12.81 -8.75
C HIS A 74 8.54 13.81 -8.21
N MET A 75 8.90 14.48 -7.12
CA MET A 75 8.06 15.50 -6.47
C MET A 75 8.15 16.83 -7.21
N THR A 76 7.02 17.53 -7.28
CA THR A 76 6.88 18.87 -7.85
C THR A 76 6.08 19.75 -6.88
N PRO A 77 6.09 21.09 -7.01
CA PRO A 77 5.31 21.96 -6.13
C PRO A 77 3.79 21.71 -6.21
N THR A 78 3.29 21.14 -7.32
CA THR A 78 1.86 20.91 -7.51
C THR A 78 1.46 19.45 -7.36
N GLY A 79 2.40 18.54 -7.06
CA GLY A 79 2.15 17.11 -7.25
C GLY A 79 3.37 16.22 -7.24
N PHE A 80 3.23 15.00 -7.77
CA PHE A 80 4.34 14.12 -8.10
C PHE A 80 4.05 13.26 -9.32
N TYR A 81 5.12 12.85 -9.99
CA TYR A 81 5.12 11.90 -11.10
C TYR A 81 5.67 10.56 -10.63
N PHE A 82 5.04 9.47 -11.06
CA PHE A 82 5.43 8.11 -10.75
C PHE A 82 5.50 7.26 -12.01
N PHE A 83 6.67 6.70 -12.31
CA PHE A 83 6.97 6.07 -13.60
C PHE A 83 8.04 4.99 -13.46
N PRO A 84 8.10 4.00 -14.38
CA PRO A 84 9.11 2.96 -14.32
C PRO A 84 10.49 3.48 -14.76
N ARG A 85 11.55 2.90 -14.20
CA ARG A 85 12.93 3.14 -14.67
C ARG A 85 13.17 2.60 -16.07
N ASN A 86 12.69 1.39 -16.35
CA ASN A 86 12.77 0.76 -17.67
C ASN A 86 11.40 0.85 -18.35
N GLY A 87 11.01 2.05 -18.78
CA GLY A 87 9.75 2.30 -19.48
C GLY A 87 9.74 1.74 -20.91
N GLN A 88 8.75 2.17 -21.70
CA GLN A 88 8.53 1.73 -23.09
C GLN A 88 8.08 0.27 -23.22
N MET A 89 7.39 -0.27 -22.22
CA MET A 89 6.78 -1.59 -22.35
C MET A 89 5.57 -1.50 -23.27
N MET A 90 5.78 -1.83 -24.54
CA MET A 90 4.78 -1.74 -25.59
C MET A 90 4.18 -3.11 -25.89
N ILE A 91 2.86 -3.23 -25.78
CA ILE A 91 2.11 -4.42 -26.22
C ILE A 91 1.02 -3.95 -27.18
N LEU A 92 0.99 -4.52 -28.39
CA LEU A 92 0.04 -4.15 -29.45
C LEU A 92 0.00 -2.64 -29.76
N GLY A 93 1.16 -1.98 -29.71
CA GLY A 93 1.29 -0.54 -30.01
C GLY A 93 0.79 0.40 -28.92
N ARG A 94 0.41 -0.11 -27.74
CA ARG A 94 0.04 0.70 -26.56
C ARG A 94 1.09 0.54 -25.47
N SER A 95 1.38 1.63 -24.76
CA SER A 95 2.22 1.59 -23.56
C SER A 95 1.46 0.94 -22.42
N PHE A 96 2.10 -0.04 -21.76
CA PHE A 96 1.58 -0.72 -20.58
C PHE A 96 2.18 -0.17 -19.29
N ASP A 97 3.13 0.75 -19.36
CA ASP A 97 3.82 1.32 -18.20
C ASP A 97 2.84 1.90 -17.16
N THR A 98 1.81 2.63 -17.60
CA THR A 98 0.76 3.16 -16.71
C THR A 98 -0.06 2.04 -16.06
N ILE A 99 -0.37 0.97 -16.77
CA ILE A 99 -1.11 -0.17 -16.22
C ILE A 99 -0.26 -0.87 -15.15
N PHE A 100 1.01 -1.13 -15.44
CA PHE A 100 1.94 -1.71 -14.47
C PHE A 100 2.15 -0.79 -13.26
N ALA A 101 2.21 0.52 -13.45
CA ALA A 101 2.26 1.49 -12.36
C ALA A 101 1.03 1.36 -11.46
N LEU A 102 -0.18 1.34 -12.04
CA LEU A 102 -1.43 1.19 -11.28
C LEU A 102 -1.49 -0.14 -10.52
N VAL A 103 -1.10 -1.24 -11.17
CA VAL A 103 -1.04 -2.57 -10.53
C VAL A 103 -0.03 -2.57 -9.38
N PHE A 104 1.16 -2.02 -9.59
CA PHE A 104 2.19 -1.96 -8.56
C PHE A 104 1.71 -1.14 -7.34
N ILE A 105 1.15 0.05 -7.56
CA ILE A 105 0.62 0.87 -6.46
C ILE A 105 -0.53 0.14 -5.75
N ALA A 106 -1.38 -0.59 -6.47
CA ALA A 106 -2.44 -1.41 -5.86
C ALA A 106 -1.87 -2.53 -4.98
N THR A 107 -0.80 -3.20 -5.42
CA THR A 107 -0.14 -4.22 -4.59
C THR A 107 0.48 -3.63 -3.32
N TYR A 108 0.97 -2.40 -3.37
CA TYR A 108 1.42 -1.70 -2.17
C TYR A 108 0.23 -1.32 -1.27
N TYR A 109 -0.85 -0.77 -1.83
CA TYR A 109 -2.00 -0.27 -1.09
C TYR A 109 -2.84 -1.36 -0.40
N GLN A 110 -2.80 -2.60 -0.91
CA GLN A 110 -3.49 -3.72 -0.28
C GLN A 110 -2.99 -4.01 1.15
N THR A 111 -1.73 -3.68 1.44
CA THR A 111 -1.09 -3.99 2.73
C THR A 111 -1.83 -3.34 3.90
N PHE A 112 -2.40 -2.14 3.70
CA PHE A 112 -3.24 -1.45 4.68
C PHE A 112 -4.47 -2.27 5.07
N LEU A 113 -5.13 -2.87 4.08
CA LEU A 113 -6.33 -3.66 4.32
C LEU A 113 -6.00 -5.00 4.98
N VAL A 114 -4.94 -5.67 4.53
CA VAL A 114 -4.46 -6.92 5.14
C VAL A 114 -4.13 -6.69 6.60
N LEU A 115 -3.43 -5.58 6.91
CA LEU A 115 -3.13 -5.18 8.27
C LEU A 115 -4.40 -4.94 9.10
N ALA A 116 -5.39 -4.24 8.54
CA ALA A 116 -6.69 -4.06 9.18
C ALA A 116 -7.38 -5.39 9.50
N TYR A 117 -7.28 -6.40 8.61
CA TYR A 117 -7.78 -7.75 8.89
C TYR A 117 -7.05 -8.43 10.04
N HIS A 118 -5.73 -8.22 10.21
CA HIS A 118 -5.00 -8.78 11.37
C HIS A 118 -5.53 -8.23 12.69
N PHE A 119 -5.72 -6.91 12.77
CA PHE A 119 -6.28 -6.27 13.97
C PHE A 119 -7.73 -6.64 14.20
N TYR A 120 -8.54 -6.70 13.14
CA TYR A 120 -9.93 -7.13 13.25
C TYR A 120 -10.05 -8.58 13.72
N TYR A 121 -9.28 -9.50 13.15
CA TYR A 121 -9.25 -10.90 13.56
C TYR A 121 -8.90 -11.03 15.04
N ARG A 122 -7.89 -10.28 15.51
CA ARG A 122 -7.52 -10.26 16.92
C ARG A 122 -8.67 -9.75 17.79
N TYR A 123 -9.24 -8.60 17.43
CA TYR A 123 -10.37 -8.01 18.15
C TYR A 123 -11.53 -9.01 18.26
N HIS A 124 -11.93 -9.62 17.15
CA HIS A 124 -13.00 -10.61 17.11
C HIS A 124 -12.67 -11.83 17.98
N THR A 125 -11.46 -12.38 17.88
CA THR A 125 -11.05 -13.55 18.67
C THR A 125 -11.12 -13.27 20.17
N VAL A 126 -10.64 -12.11 20.61
CA VAL A 126 -10.63 -11.72 22.03
C VAL A 126 -12.03 -11.40 22.56
N THR A 127 -12.90 -10.80 21.74
CA THR A 127 -14.23 -10.33 22.17
C THR A 127 -15.38 -11.29 21.89
N SER A 128 -15.15 -12.34 21.11
CA SER A 128 -16.15 -13.36 20.75
C SER A 128 -16.87 -13.98 21.96
N GLY A 129 -16.22 -14.05 23.13
CA GLY A 129 -16.83 -14.55 24.37
C GLY A 129 -17.50 -13.48 25.25
N ILE A 130 -17.41 -12.20 24.90
CA ILE A 130 -17.83 -11.06 25.74
C ILE A 130 -19.09 -10.38 25.17
N SER A 131 -19.21 -10.30 23.83
CA SER A 131 -20.30 -9.58 23.18
C SER A 131 -20.91 -10.41 22.06
N ARG A 132 -22.23 -10.66 22.15
CA ARG A 132 -22.99 -11.20 21.02
C ARG A 132 -23.19 -10.09 19.99
N SER A 133 -22.49 -10.20 18.86
CA SER A 133 -22.74 -9.42 17.65
C SER A 133 -23.74 -10.15 16.75
N PHE A 134 -24.31 -9.45 15.77
CA PHE A 134 -25.12 -10.04 14.70
C PHE A 134 -24.36 -11.11 13.87
N THR A 135 -23.03 -11.10 13.95
CA THR A 135 -22.14 -12.08 13.30
C THR A 135 -21.81 -13.29 14.19
N SER A 136 -22.39 -13.42 15.39
CA SER A 136 -21.99 -14.47 16.35
C SER A 136 -22.18 -15.90 15.84
N ASN A 137 -23.11 -16.11 14.89
CA ASN A 137 -23.44 -17.41 14.33
C ASN A 137 -22.77 -17.67 12.97
N TRP A 138 -21.89 -16.77 12.52
CA TRP A 138 -21.25 -16.90 11.21
C TRP A 138 -20.20 -18.02 11.21
N SER A 139 -20.32 -18.93 10.25
CA SER A 139 -19.27 -19.92 10.01
C SER A 139 -18.01 -19.28 9.42
N THR A 140 -16.87 -19.96 9.51
CA THR A 140 -15.60 -19.51 8.91
C THR A 140 -15.74 -19.21 7.42
N LYS A 141 -16.61 -19.91 6.69
CA LYS A 141 -16.86 -19.66 5.26
C LYS A 141 -17.47 -18.28 5.02
N HIS A 142 -18.45 -17.88 5.84
CA HIS A 142 -19.07 -16.55 5.73
C HIS A 142 -18.03 -15.43 5.97
N TRP A 143 -17.15 -15.61 6.96
CA TRP A 143 -16.07 -14.68 7.26
C TRP A 143 -15.04 -14.55 6.14
N ILE A 144 -14.70 -15.66 5.48
CA ILE A 144 -13.81 -15.65 4.32
C ILE A 144 -14.50 -14.94 3.15
N SER A 145 -15.75 -15.29 2.85
CA SER A 145 -16.51 -14.69 1.75
C SER A 145 -16.65 -13.18 1.90
N ILE A 146 -17.04 -12.68 3.09
CA ILE A 146 -17.15 -11.23 3.29
C ILE A 146 -15.79 -10.53 3.19
N SER A 147 -14.72 -11.16 3.69
CA SER A 147 -13.36 -10.59 3.61
C SER A 147 -12.90 -10.49 2.15
N VAL A 148 -13.15 -11.51 1.33
CA VAL A 148 -12.83 -11.48 -0.10
C VAL A 148 -13.63 -10.39 -0.82
N ILE A 149 -14.93 -10.24 -0.51
CA ILE A 149 -15.77 -9.19 -1.11
C ILE A 149 -15.25 -7.80 -0.73
N ILE A 150 -14.97 -7.54 0.56
CA ILE A 150 -14.42 -6.27 1.03
C ILE A 150 -13.07 -5.99 0.36
N TYR A 151 -12.20 -6.99 0.25
CA TYR A 151 -10.91 -6.87 -0.42
C TYR A 151 -11.07 -6.45 -1.88
N ILE A 152 -11.92 -7.15 -2.65
CA ILE A 152 -12.17 -6.82 -4.05
C ILE A 152 -12.73 -5.40 -4.19
N LEU A 153 -13.72 -5.02 -3.37
CA LEU A 153 -14.32 -3.69 -3.42
C LEU A 153 -13.31 -2.59 -3.04
N TYR A 154 -12.46 -2.83 -2.04
CA TYR A 154 -11.44 -1.88 -1.62
C TYR A 154 -10.38 -1.66 -2.71
N ILE A 155 -9.86 -2.74 -3.29
CA ILE A 155 -8.87 -2.67 -4.37
C ILE A 155 -9.49 -2.09 -5.64
N ALA A 156 -10.71 -2.49 -6.01
CA ALA A 156 -11.40 -1.93 -7.17
C ALA A 156 -11.70 -0.44 -6.99
N GLY A 157 -12.13 -0.01 -5.80
CA GLY A 157 -12.33 1.39 -5.47
C GLY A 157 -11.02 2.19 -5.56
N PHE A 158 -9.95 1.68 -4.97
CA PHE A 158 -8.61 2.28 -5.05
C PHE A 158 -8.12 2.43 -6.50
N VAL A 159 -8.12 1.32 -7.25
CA VAL A 159 -7.66 1.31 -8.66
C VAL A 159 -8.56 2.20 -9.52
N GLY A 160 -9.87 2.19 -9.29
CA GLY A 160 -10.83 3.05 -10.00
C GLY A 160 -10.54 4.53 -9.77
N ILE A 161 -10.29 4.94 -8.52
CA ILE A 161 -9.88 6.31 -8.20
C ILE A 161 -8.60 6.67 -8.94
N CYS A 162 -7.57 5.81 -8.88
CA CYS A 162 -6.29 6.08 -9.53
C CYS A 162 -6.39 6.12 -11.06
N ALA A 163 -7.17 5.21 -11.65
CA ALA A 163 -7.37 5.12 -13.09
C ALA A 163 -8.08 6.38 -13.63
N ILE A 164 -9.06 6.92 -12.90
CA ILE A 164 -9.83 8.10 -13.31
C ILE A 164 -9.04 9.39 -13.05
N ALA A 165 -8.39 9.51 -11.89
CA ALA A 165 -7.85 10.79 -11.42
C ALA A 165 -6.36 11.01 -11.73
N PHE A 166 -5.59 9.92 -11.92
CA PHE A 166 -4.11 9.97 -11.92
C PHE A 166 -3.45 9.34 -13.15
N THR A 167 -4.25 8.95 -14.15
CA THR A 167 -3.72 8.53 -15.45
C THR A 167 -3.30 9.74 -16.29
N PRO A 168 -2.31 9.58 -17.18
CA PRO A 168 -1.74 10.69 -17.92
C PRO A 168 -2.72 11.15 -19.00
N THR A 169 -3.10 12.42 -18.95
CA THR A 169 -3.85 13.13 -20.00
C THR A 169 -2.89 13.88 -20.92
N GLU A 170 -3.37 14.32 -22.10
CA GLU A 170 -2.60 15.18 -23.00
C GLU A 170 -2.07 16.44 -22.28
N ASN A 171 -2.89 17.05 -21.42
CA ASN A 171 -2.49 18.23 -20.65
C ASN A 171 -1.36 17.92 -19.66
N THR A 172 -1.48 16.86 -18.86
CA THR A 172 -0.43 16.50 -17.90
C THR A 172 0.86 16.09 -18.61
N ARG A 173 0.76 15.47 -19.79
CA ARG A 173 1.91 15.07 -20.61
C ARG A 173 2.62 16.28 -21.22
N ALA A 174 1.88 17.27 -21.72
CA ALA A 174 2.44 18.51 -22.25
C ALA A 174 3.14 19.35 -21.17
N ASN A 175 2.73 19.20 -19.91
CA ASN A 175 3.26 19.95 -18.77
C ASN A 175 4.24 19.13 -17.89
N VAL A 176 4.79 18.03 -18.41
CA VAL A 176 5.85 17.27 -17.72
C VAL A 176 7.04 18.19 -17.45
N PRO A 177 7.56 18.26 -16.21
CA PRO A 177 8.76 19.03 -15.91
C PRO A 177 9.97 18.57 -16.73
N HIS A 178 10.68 19.50 -17.36
CA HIS A 178 11.90 19.19 -18.13
C HIS A 178 13.00 18.52 -17.28
N GLU A 179 13.00 18.77 -15.97
CA GLU A 179 13.91 18.15 -15.00
C GLU A 179 13.81 16.62 -14.99
N ILE A 180 12.63 16.04 -15.26
CA ILE A 180 12.46 14.59 -15.32
C ILE A 180 13.34 13.97 -16.42
N MET A 181 13.36 14.59 -17.61
CA MET A 181 14.24 14.15 -18.70
C MET A 181 15.71 14.36 -18.35
N GLN A 182 16.04 15.46 -17.68
CA GLN A 182 17.43 15.79 -17.34
C GLN A 182 18.02 14.88 -16.26
N ILE A 183 17.24 14.52 -15.25
CA ILE A 183 17.69 13.72 -14.10
C ILE A 183 17.62 12.23 -14.43
N TYR A 184 16.50 11.76 -14.99
CA TYR A 184 16.26 10.32 -15.19
C TYR A 184 16.54 9.84 -16.62
N GLY A 185 16.74 10.75 -17.58
CA GLY A 185 16.92 10.39 -18.99
C GLY A 185 15.65 9.85 -19.67
N ILE A 186 14.48 10.02 -19.03
CA ILE A 186 13.21 9.46 -19.49
C ILE A 186 12.32 10.59 -20.01
N ASN A 187 11.95 10.50 -21.29
CA ASN A 187 11.03 11.45 -21.90
C ASN A 187 9.56 11.04 -21.67
N LEU A 188 8.94 11.52 -20.59
CA LEU A 188 7.51 11.27 -20.32
C LEU A 188 6.58 12.00 -21.28
N THR A 189 7.06 12.90 -22.15
CA THR A 189 6.22 13.48 -23.22
C THR A 189 5.97 12.49 -24.36
N ASP A 190 6.81 11.45 -24.50
CA ASP A 190 6.63 10.37 -25.47
C ASP A 190 5.52 9.41 -25.00
N LEU A 191 4.55 9.13 -25.88
CA LEU A 191 3.44 8.21 -25.64
C LEU A 191 3.88 6.77 -25.33
N ARG A 192 5.11 6.39 -25.70
CA ARG A 192 5.69 5.09 -25.35
C ARG A 192 5.95 4.97 -23.86
N ASN A 193 6.24 6.08 -23.18
CA ASN A 193 6.47 6.13 -21.75
C ASN A 193 5.14 6.44 -21.04
N GLY A 194 4.65 5.48 -20.27
CA GLY A 194 3.52 5.68 -19.37
C GLY A 194 3.97 6.06 -17.97
N PHE A 195 3.10 6.76 -17.26
CA PHE A 195 3.29 7.19 -15.88
C PHE A 195 1.94 7.32 -15.18
N THR A 196 1.97 7.58 -13.88
CA THR A 196 0.83 8.08 -13.11
C THR A 196 1.23 9.42 -12.48
N VAL A 197 0.28 10.34 -12.34
CA VAL A 197 0.54 11.68 -11.82
C VAL A 197 -0.54 12.09 -10.84
N ILE A 198 -0.13 12.56 -9.66
CA ILE A 198 -1.02 13.28 -8.76
C ILE A 198 -0.61 14.74 -8.86
N SER A 199 -1.47 15.58 -9.44
CA SER A 199 -1.22 17.01 -9.54
C SER A 199 -2.48 17.79 -9.17
N VAL A 200 -2.43 18.51 -8.06
CA VAL A 200 -3.59 19.27 -7.53
C VAL A 200 -3.82 20.56 -8.30
N LYS A 201 -2.80 21.08 -8.99
CA LYS A 201 -2.87 22.24 -9.88
C LYS A 201 -2.28 21.90 -11.23
N GLN A 202 -3.02 22.16 -12.30
CA GLN A 202 -2.55 21.98 -13.67
C GLN A 202 -2.57 23.32 -14.39
N ARG A 203 -1.76 23.46 -15.45
CA ARG A 203 -1.90 24.62 -16.35
C ARG A 203 -3.13 24.42 -17.22
N ASP A 204 -3.97 25.44 -17.27
CA ASP A 204 -5.07 25.47 -18.22
C ASP A 204 -4.52 25.57 -19.65
N ALA A 205 -5.10 24.79 -20.56
CA ALA A 205 -4.60 24.65 -21.92
C ALA A 205 -4.82 25.92 -22.76
N VAL A 206 -5.77 26.78 -22.37
CA VAL A 206 -6.13 27.99 -23.12
C VAL A 206 -5.48 29.23 -22.52
N SER A 207 -5.60 29.43 -21.21
CA SER A 207 -5.10 30.61 -20.50
C SER A 207 -3.66 30.48 -20.02
N GLY A 208 -3.12 29.25 -19.93
CA GLY A 208 -1.77 28.97 -19.42
C GLY A 208 -1.59 29.21 -17.93
N GLN A 209 -2.65 29.59 -17.21
CA GLN A 209 -2.63 29.85 -15.77
C GLN A 209 -2.72 28.56 -14.97
N TRP A 210 -2.23 28.57 -13.73
CA TRP A 210 -2.36 27.45 -12.82
C TRP A 210 -3.76 27.40 -12.21
N GLU A 211 -4.48 26.32 -12.47
CA GLU A 211 -5.84 26.11 -11.97
C GLU A 211 -5.92 24.81 -11.16
N TRP A 212 -6.81 24.82 -10.17
CA TRP A 212 -7.08 23.65 -9.34
C TRP A 212 -7.73 22.55 -10.17
N HIS A 213 -7.09 21.39 -10.23
CA HIS A 213 -7.58 20.25 -10.99
C HIS A 213 -8.52 19.40 -10.11
N ILE A 214 -9.81 19.74 -10.13
CA ILE A 214 -10.85 19.14 -9.31
C ILE A 214 -10.84 17.59 -9.33
N PRO A 215 -10.69 16.90 -10.48
CA PRO A 215 -10.66 15.43 -10.49
C PRO A 215 -9.50 14.85 -9.65
N SER A 216 -8.32 15.47 -9.71
CA SER A 216 -7.16 15.02 -8.92
C SER A 216 -7.34 15.30 -7.43
N ILE A 217 -7.99 16.40 -7.06
CA ILE A 217 -8.31 16.71 -5.67
C ILE A 217 -9.33 15.71 -5.11
N ILE A 218 -10.41 15.44 -5.85
CA ILE A 218 -11.41 14.44 -5.46
C ILE A 218 -10.75 13.06 -5.33
N GLY A 219 -9.90 12.69 -6.29
CA GLY A 219 -9.15 11.45 -6.23
C GLY A 219 -8.24 11.38 -5.00
N LEU A 220 -7.53 12.46 -4.69
CA LEU A 220 -6.62 12.54 -3.53
C LEU A 220 -7.40 12.41 -2.22
N VAL A 221 -8.52 13.13 -2.08
CA VAL A 221 -9.42 13.00 -0.92
C VAL A 221 -9.96 11.58 -0.82
N GLY A 222 -10.32 10.95 -1.93
CA GLY A 222 -10.74 9.54 -1.97
C GLY A 222 -9.66 8.58 -1.46
N LEU A 223 -8.41 8.75 -1.90
CA LEU A 223 -7.28 7.96 -1.40
C LEU A 223 -7.05 8.18 0.10
N LEU A 224 -6.98 9.44 0.54
CA LEU A 224 -6.81 9.77 1.95
C LEU A 224 -7.97 9.24 2.81
N SER A 225 -9.18 9.18 2.27
CA SER A 225 -10.36 8.61 2.96
C SER A 225 -10.26 7.10 3.10
N LEU A 226 -9.80 6.37 2.07
CA LEU A 226 -9.56 4.92 2.16
C LEU A 226 -8.44 4.61 3.17
N PHE A 227 -7.34 5.36 3.11
CA PHE A 227 -6.21 5.23 4.03
C PHE A 227 -6.63 5.57 5.46
N GLY A 228 -7.29 6.71 5.67
CA GLY A 228 -7.80 7.14 6.96
C GLY A 228 -8.86 6.18 7.52
N GLY A 229 -9.72 5.62 6.68
CA GLY A 229 -10.72 4.63 7.06
C GLY A 229 -10.10 3.33 7.59
N THR A 230 -9.09 2.80 6.89
CA THR A 230 -8.36 1.60 7.36
C THR A 230 -7.57 1.88 8.63
N ALA A 231 -6.88 3.02 8.72
CA ALA A 231 -6.19 3.45 9.93
C ALA A 231 -7.15 3.59 11.14
N SER A 232 -8.32 4.19 10.94
CA SER A 232 -9.35 4.34 11.98
C SER A 232 -9.86 2.98 12.46
N ALA A 233 -10.11 2.04 11.53
CA ALA A 233 -10.52 0.67 11.88
C ALA A 233 -9.45 -0.05 12.70
N ILE A 234 -8.17 0.10 12.35
CA ILE A 234 -7.04 -0.46 13.11
C ILE A 234 -7.00 0.13 14.51
N ILE A 235 -7.04 1.46 14.66
CA ILE A 235 -7.01 2.15 15.96
C ILE A 235 -8.19 1.70 16.83
N PHE A 236 -9.39 1.62 16.26
CA PHE A 236 -10.57 1.09 16.95
C PHE A 236 -10.35 -0.34 17.46
N CYS A 237 -9.84 -1.23 16.61
CA CYS A 237 -9.55 -2.62 16.98
C CYS A 237 -8.47 -2.71 18.07
N ILE A 238 -7.43 -1.88 18.02
CA ILE A 238 -6.39 -1.79 19.05
C ILE A 238 -7.00 -1.38 20.40
N TYR A 239 -7.79 -0.31 20.40
CA TYR A 239 -8.46 0.20 21.61
C TYR A 239 -9.36 -0.87 22.23
N LYS A 240 -10.26 -1.46 21.42
CA LYS A 240 -11.21 -2.47 21.90
C LYS A 240 -10.51 -3.75 22.35
N THR A 241 -9.48 -4.22 21.64
CA THR A 241 -8.69 -5.39 22.03
C THR A 241 -7.99 -5.14 23.37
N THR A 242 -7.37 -3.97 23.53
CA THR A 242 -6.67 -3.61 24.77
C THR A 242 -7.64 -3.52 25.95
N SER A 243 -8.78 -2.88 25.75
CA SER A 243 -9.85 -2.80 26.75
C SER A 243 -10.34 -4.19 27.13
N ALA A 244 -10.62 -5.06 26.15
CA ALA A 244 -11.08 -6.41 26.38
C ALA A 244 -10.01 -7.25 27.11
N ILE A 245 -8.73 -7.22 26.74
CA ILE A 245 -7.69 -8.00 27.43
C ILE A 245 -7.55 -7.59 28.91
N ARG A 246 -7.74 -6.30 29.20
CA ARG A 246 -7.59 -5.73 30.56
C ARG A 246 -8.82 -5.93 31.45
N SER A 247 -10.00 -6.19 30.91
CA SER A 247 -11.18 -6.44 31.75
C SER A 247 -11.07 -7.75 32.53
N SER A 248 -11.68 -7.77 33.72
CA SER A 248 -11.78 -8.94 34.58
C SER A 248 -12.91 -9.89 34.16
N ASP A 249 -13.86 -9.40 33.37
CA ASP A 249 -15.07 -10.12 32.90
C ASP A 249 -14.81 -11.15 31.78
N ASN A 250 -13.56 -11.38 31.41
CA ASN A 250 -13.26 -12.25 30.28
C ASN A 250 -13.12 -13.69 30.76
N HIS A 251 -13.90 -14.60 30.17
CA HIS A 251 -13.77 -16.05 30.36
C HIS A 251 -12.46 -16.66 29.82
N LEU A 252 -11.44 -15.84 29.49
CA LEU A 252 -10.15 -16.31 29.00
C LEU A 252 -9.31 -16.85 30.15
N THR A 253 -8.85 -18.10 30.03
CA THR A 253 -7.87 -18.68 30.96
C THR A 253 -6.59 -17.84 31.02
N ALA A 254 -5.86 -17.88 32.13
CA ALA A 254 -4.60 -17.15 32.29
C ALA A 254 -3.59 -17.47 31.17
N LYS A 255 -3.52 -18.74 30.74
CA LYS A 255 -2.66 -19.21 29.65
C LYS A 255 -3.07 -18.60 28.30
N THR A 256 -4.36 -18.64 27.95
CA THR A 256 -4.87 -18.05 26.70
C THR A 256 -4.71 -16.53 26.69
N ARG A 257 -4.95 -15.87 27.84
CA ARG A 257 -4.78 -14.41 27.99
C ARG A 257 -3.34 -13.99 27.71
N LYS A 258 -2.35 -14.68 28.32
CA LYS A 258 -0.93 -14.43 28.08
C LYS A 258 -0.57 -14.61 26.60
N MET A 259 -0.98 -15.72 25.99
CA MET A 259 -0.74 -15.98 24.56
C MET A 259 -1.35 -14.90 23.66
N GLN A 260 -2.59 -14.46 23.91
CA GLN A 260 -3.23 -13.40 23.12
C GLN A 260 -2.53 -12.05 23.29
N MET A 261 -2.03 -11.75 24.49
CA MET A 261 -1.26 -10.54 24.77
C MET A 261 0.10 -10.54 24.05
N ASP A 262 0.84 -11.65 24.12
CA ASP A 262 2.14 -11.79 23.46
C ASP A 262 1.99 -11.65 21.93
N LEU A 263 1.00 -12.31 21.34
CA LEU A 263 0.73 -12.19 19.91
C LEU A 263 0.17 -10.80 19.53
N PHE A 264 -0.54 -10.10 20.41
CA PHE A 264 -1.00 -8.73 20.17
C PHE A 264 0.15 -7.74 20.21
N PHE A 265 1.05 -7.88 21.19
CA PHE A 265 2.26 -7.06 21.27
C PHE A 265 3.17 -7.28 20.05
N ALA A 266 3.35 -8.55 19.62
CA ALA A 266 4.05 -8.86 18.38
C ALA A 266 3.42 -8.16 17.17
N LEU A 267 2.08 -8.18 17.05
CA LEU A 267 1.38 -7.49 15.96
C LEU A 267 1.57 -5.97 16.00
N LEU A 268 1.59 -5.35 17.19
CA LEU A 268 1.86 -3.92 17.34
C LEU A 268 3.27 -3.56 16.88
N ILE A 269 4.28 -4.33 17.28
CA ILE A 269 5.67 -4.13 16.83
C ILE A 269 5.77 -4.33 15.31
N GLN A 270 5.17 -5.40 14.78
CA GLN A 270 5.15 -5.69 13.35
C GLN A 270 4.52 -4.54 12.56
N THR A 271 3.51 -3.88 13.12
CA THR A 271 2.82 -2.75 12.50
C THR A 271 3.62 -1.45 12.58
N ALA A 272 4.38 -1.25 13.66
CA ALA A 272 5.13 -0.01 13.88
C ALA A 272 6.18 0.23 12.79
N ILE A 273 6.83 -0.83 12.29
CA ILE A 273 7.89 -0.73 11.27
C ILE A 273 7.31 -0.18 9.94
N PRO A 274 6.29 -0.80 9.30
CA PRO A 274 5.65 -0.24 8.10
C PRO A 274 5.08 1.16 8.32
N CYS A 275 4.50 1.44 9.49
CA CYS A 275 3.99 2.77 9.81
C CYS A 275 5.07 3.85 9.70
N LEU A 276 6.25 3.60 10.27
CA LEU A 276 7.34 4.57 10.29
C LEU A 276 8.04 4.69 8.94
N PHE A 277 8.37 3.57 8.31
CA PHE A 277 9.23 3.54 7.12
C PHE A 277 8.49 3.58 5.79
N SER A 278 7.17 3.39 5.79
CA SER A 278 6.38 3.24 4.57
C SER A 278 5.20 4.21 4.58
N TYR A 279 4.37 4.15 5.61
CA TYR A 279 3.09 4.85 5.63
C TYR A 279 3.24 6.34 5.92
N LEU A 280 4.15 6.71 6.82
CA LEU A 280 4.45 8.12 7.10
C LEU A 280 5.11 8.82 5.90
N PRO A 281 6.11 8.23 5.21
CA PRO A 281 6.61 8.76 3.94
C PRO A 281 5.51 8.91 2.88
N LEU A 282 4.67 7.89 2.68
CA LEU A 282 3.58 7.96 1.71
C LEU A 282 2.58 9.08 2.05
N ALA A 283 2.16 9.18 3.31
CA ALA A 283 1.24 10.24 3.74
C ALA A 283 1.86 11.62 3.50
N THR A 284 3.17 11.78 3.74
CA THR A 284 3.90 13.01 3.46
C THR A 284 3.89 13.32 1.97
N ILE A 285 4.19 12.35 1.11
CA ILE A 285 4.17 12.50 -0.37
C ILE A 285 2.78 12.91 -0.87
N LEU A 286 1.71 12.31 -0.33
CA LEU A 286 0.34 12.59 -0.75
C LEU A 286 -0.16 13.96 -0.29
N VAL A 287 0.22 14.40 0.92
CA VAL A 287 -0.23 15.66 1.51
C VAL A 287 0.61 16.84 1.03
N PHE A 288 1.90 16.64 0.76
CA PHE A 288 2.83 17.71 0.39
C PHE A 288 2.31 18.61 -0.75
N PRO A 289 1.80 18.08 -1.88
CA PRO A 289 1.21 18.90 -2.94
C PRO A 289 0.01 19.76 -2.54
N ALA A 290 -0.73 19.36 -1.50
CA ALA A 290 -1.93 20.08 -1.05
C ALA A 290 -1.60 21.26 -0.13
N ILE A 291 -0.41 21.28 0.47
CA ILE A 291 0.02 22.28 1.45
C ILE A 291 1.01 23.31 0.89
N THR A 292 1.52 23.09 -0.32
CA THR A 292 2.45 23.99 -1.05
C THR A 292 1.79 24.70 -2.22
#